data_AF-K8GEP0-F1
#
_entry.id   AF-K8GEP0-F1
#
_cell.length_a   1.000
_cell.length_b   1.000
_cell.length_c   1.000
_cell.angle_alpha   90.00
_cell.angle_beta   90.00
_cell.angle_gamma   90.00
#
_symmetry.space_group_name_H-M   'P 1'
#
loop_
_entity.id
_entity.type
_entity.pdbx_description
1 polymer ?
#
loop_
_entity_poly.entity_id
_entity_poly.type
_entity_poly.pdbx_seq_one_letter_code
_entity_poly.pdbx_strand_id
1 'polypeptide(L)' 'MEKNLLQRITHNPEICHGKPCIRGLRYPVEFILELLSSGMTTEEILADYDDLESDDILAVLLFAARLSQVKSIHKLAS' A
#
# COMPACT_ATOMS: atom_id res chain seq x y z
N MET A 1 8.22 12.44 9.66
CA MET A 1 8.18 11.75 8.35
C MET A 1 7.01 10.78 8.22
N GLU A 2 6.87 9.75 9.07
CA GLU A 2 5.86 8.67 8.89
C GLU A 2 4.40 9.11 8.73
N LYS A 3 3.97 10.17 9.45
CA LYS A 3 2.60 10.68 9.38
C LYS A 3 2.23 11.28 8.01
N ASN A 4 3.21 11.73 7.23
CA ASN A 4 2.97 12.32 5.91
C ASN A 4 2.74 11.23 4.85
N LEU A 5 3.49 10.13 4.93
CA LEU A 5 3.37 8.99 4.02
C LEU A 5 1.98 8.36 4.07
N LEU A 6 1.44 8.12 5.26
CA LEU A 6 0.09 7.53 5.39
C LEU A 6 -1.03 8.43 4.85
N GLN A 7 -0.84 9.75 4.76
CA GLN A 7 -1.82 10.64 4.13
C GLN A 7 -1.89 10.47 2.61
N ARG A 8 -0.85 9.89 2.00
CA ARG A 8 -0.86 9.53 0.58
C ARG A 8 -1.74 8.33 0.31
N ILE A 9 -2.12 7.53 1.30
CA ILE A 9 -3.07 6.42 1.10
C ILE A 9 -4.47 6.91 1.41
N THR A 10 -5.28 6.92 0.36
CA THR A 10 -6.68 7.28 0.40
C THR A 10 -7.54 6.03 0.53
N HIS A 11 -8.53 6.09 1.40
CA HIS A 11 -9.54 5.05 1.54
C HIS A 11 -10.89 5.66 1.19
N ASN A 12 -11.41 5.34 0.01
CA ASN A 12 -12.73 5.78 -0.40
C ASN A 12 -13.65 4.55 -0.58
N PRO A 13 -14.71 4.39 0.23
CA PRO A 13 -15.63 3.25 0.12
C PRO A 13 -16.35 3.17 -1.24
N GLU A 14 -16.42 4.27 -2.00
CA GLU A 14 -17.05 4.32 -3.32
C GLU A 14 -16.08 3.95 -4.48
N ILE A 15 -14.77 3.85 -4.20
CA ILE A 15 -13.73 3.59 -5.21
C ILE A 15 -13.06 2.25 -4.88
N CYS A 16 -12.84 1.41 -5.90
CA CYS A 16 -12.19 0.10 -5.76
C CYS A 16 -12.78 -0.80 -4.64
N HIS A 17 -14.10 -0.80 -4.47
CA HIS A 17 -14.80 -1.57 -3.42
C HIS A 17 -14.34 -1.26 -1.98
N GLY A 18 -13.85 -0.04 -1.73
CA GLY A 18 -13.31 0.37 -0.43
C GLY A 18 -11.88 -0.09 -0.18
N LYS A 19 -11.16 -0.56 -1.21
CA LYS A 19 -9.75 -0.88 -1.06
C LYS A 19 -8.93 0.40 -0.87
N PRO A 20 -7.87 0.37 -0.04
CA PRO A 20 -6.95 1.49 0.09
C PRO A 20 -6.19 1.69 -1.23
N CYS A 21 -6.20 2.93 -1.72
CA CYS A 21 -5.58 3.35 -2.98
C CYS A 21 -4.60 4.50 -2.77
N ILE A 22 -3.61 4.60 -3.65
CA ILE A 22 -2.58 5.64 -3.61
C ILE A 22 -3.16 6.97 -4.13
N ARG A 23 -3.10 8.04 -3.33
CA ARG A 23 -3.30 9.47 -3.64
C ARG A 23 -4.27 9.76 -4.79
N GLY A 24 -5.51 9.28 -4.72
CA GLY A 24 -6.52 9.53 -5.75
C GLY A 24 -6.27 8.84 -7.10
N LEU A 25 -5.17 8.10 -7.23
CA LEU A 25 -4.93 7.13 -8.29
C LEU A 25 -5.76 5.88 -8.01
N ARG A 26 -6.15 5.18 -9.09
CA ARG A 26 -6.87 3.89 -8.98
C ARG A 26 -5.91 2.71 -8.86
N TYR A 27 -4.75 2.93 -8.23
CA TYR A 27 -3.79 1.88 -7.90
C TYR A 27 -4.02 1.44 -6.45
N PRO A 28 -4.53 0.21 -6.23
CA PRO A 28 -4.69 -0.33 -4.90
C PRO A 28 -3.33 -0.60 -4.25
N VAL A 29 -3.27 -0.47 -2.92
CA VAL A 29 -2.06 -0.85 -2.15
C VAL A 29 -1.68 -2.31 -2.40
N GLU A 30 -2.66 -3.20 -2.55
CA GLU A 30 -2.41 -4.63 -2.83
C GLU A 30 -1.60 -4.83 -4.13
N PHE A 31 -1.86 -4.02 -5.15
CA PHE A 31 -1.26 -4.17 -6.47
C PHE A 31 0.24 -3.86 -6.42
N ILE A 32 0.63 -2.77 -5.74
CA ILE A 32 2.04 -2.45 -5.56
C ILE A 32 2.76 -3.51 -4.73
N LEU A 33 2.10 -4.07 -3.71
CA LEU A 33 2.67 -5.18 -2.93
C LEU A 33 2.83 -6.45 -3.78
N GLU A 34 1.90 -6.74 -4.68
CA GLU A 34 2.01 -7.86 -5.63
C GLU A 34 3.20 -7.68 -6.56
N LEU A 35 3.38 -6.50 -7.16
CA LEU A 35 4.53 -6.18 -8.02
C LEU A 35 5.85 -6.38 -7.26
N LEU A 36 5.96 -5.82 -6.05
CA LEU A 36 7.14 -5.99 -5.20
C LEU A 36 7.37 -7.47 -4.83
N SER A 37 6.31 -8.22 -4.56
CA SER A 37 6.39 -9.65 -4.25
C SER A 37 6.82 -10.50 -5.46
N SER A 38 6.53 -10.04 -6.68
CA SER A 38 6.97 -10.69 -7.93
C SER A 38 8.46 -10.52 -8.22
N GLY A 39 9.15 -9.67 -7.43
CA GLY A 39 10.57 -9.40 -7.56
C GLY A 39 10.89 -8.10 -8.30
N MET A 40 9.89 -7.30 -8.70
CA MET A 40 10.15 -5.97 -9.25
C MET A 40 10.76 -5.06 -8.18
N THR A 41 11.72 -4.26 -8.62
CA THR A 41 12.31 -3.21 -7.81
C THR A 41 11.44 -1.96 -7.79
N THR A 42 11.65 -1.11 -6.79
CA THR A 42 10.98 0.19 -6.69
C THR A 42 11.24 1.06 -7.91
N GLU A 43 12.46 1.01 -8.46
CA GLU A 43 12.85 1.80 -9.65
C GLU A 43 12.13 1.34 -10.92
N GLU A 44 11.98 0.03 -11.11
CA GLU A 44 11.22 -0.54 -12.24
C GLU A 44 9.75 -0.14 -12.17
N ILE A 45 9.14 -0.21 -10.98
CA ILE A 45 7.75 0.21 -10.78
C ILE A 45 7.60 1.70 -11.08
N LEU A 46 8.54 2.55 -10.66
CA LEU A 46 8.48 3.98 -10.99
C LEU A 46 8.71 4.26 -12.48
N ALA A 47 9.48 3.42 -13.17
CA ALA A 47 9.69 3.54 -14.61
C ALA A 47 8.46 3.09 -15.43
N ASP A 48 7.74 2.05 -14.98
CA ASP A 48 6.53 1.56 -15.62
C ASP A 48 5.29 2.45 -15.32
N TYR A 49 5.31 3.15 -14.18
CA TYR A 49 4.20 3.99 -13.72
C TYR A 49 4.69 5.41 -13.38
N ASP A 50 4.73 6.27 -14.39
CA ASP A 50 5.19 7.68 -14.27
C ASP A 50 4.34 8.52 -13.29
N ASP A 51 3.09 8.11 -13.04
CA ASP A 51 2.19 8.74 -12.07
C ASP A 51 2.57 8.46 -10.60
N LEU A 52 3.43 7.47 -10.34
CA LEU A 52 3.86 7.08 -9.00
C LEU A 52 5.13 7.83 -8.59
N GLU A 53 5.18 8.21 -7.32
CA GLU A 53 6.39 8.77 -6.71
C GLU A 53 7.03 7.76 -5.77
N SER A 54 8.34 7.87 -5.51
CA SER A 54 9.03 6.99 -4.57
C SER A 54 8.39 7.02 -3.17
N ASP A 55 7.84 8.17 -2.79
CA ASP A 55 7.11 8.38 -1.53
C ASP A 55 5.79 7.59 -1.47
N ASP A 56 5.16 7.30 -2.62
CA ASP A 56 3.96 6.45 -2.70
C ASP A 56 4.29 4.99 -2.37
N ILE A 57 5.41 4.48 -2.89
CA ILE A 57 5.84 3.11 -2.61
C ILE A 57 6.21 2.96 -1.13
N LEU A 58 6.89 3.94 -0.56
CA LEU A 58 7.16 3.98 0.88
C LEU A 58 5.87 4.06 1.71
N ALA A 59 4.86 4.81 1.25
CA ALA A 59 3.56 4.86 1.90
C ALA A 59 2.85 3.50 1.89
N VAL A 60 2.85 2.80 0.75
CA VAL A 60 2.31 1.43 0.60
C VAL A 60 2.97 0.48 1.58
N LEU A 61 4.31 0.47 1.62
CA LEU A 61 5.08 -0.39 2.54
C LEU A 61 4.78 -0.08 4.01
N LEU A 62 4.73 1.21 4.37
CA LEU A 62 4.40 1.64 5.73
C LEU A 62 2.99 1.23 6.13
N PHE A 63 2.02 1.36 5.23
CA PHE A 63 0.64 0.93 5.47
C PHE A 63 0.54 -0.59 5.63
N ALA A 64 1.22 -1.35 4.78
CA ALA A 64 1.28 -2.81 4.90
C ALA A 64 1.90 -3.25 6.23
N ALA A 65 3.02 -2.62 6.63
CA ALA A 65 3.66 -2.87 7.92
C ALA A 65 2.73 -2.56 9.10
N ARG A 66 2.00 -1.44 9.04
CA ARG A 66 0.99 -1.06 10.05
C ARG A 66 -0.16 -2.07 10.14
N LEU A 67 -0.63 -2.56 8.99
CA LEU A 67 -1.72 -3.54 8.92
C LEU A 67 -1.28 -4.92 9.41
N SER A 68 0.00 -5.26 9.23
CA SER A 68 0.62 -6.48 9.72
C SER A 68 0.91 -6.47 11.23
N GLN A 69 0.93 -5.30 11.89
CA GLN A 69 1.11 -5.18 13.35
C GLN A 69 -0.12 -5.67 14.13
N VAL A 70 -0.29 -6.98 14.18
CA VAL A 70 -1.28 -7.64 15.02
C VAL A 70 -0.68 -7.80 16.43
N LYS A 71 -1.29 -7.15 17.44
CA LYS A 71 -0.77 -7.14 18.81
C LYS A 71 -0.81 -8.50 19.50
N SER A 72 -1.87 -9.26 19.30
CA SER A 72 -2.01 -10.62 19.80
C SER A 72 -2.96 -11.41 18.92
N ILE A 73 -2.60 -12.66 18.64
CA ILE A 73 -3.45 -13.61 17.94
C ILE A 73 -3.86 -14.66 18.97
N HIS A 74 -5.14 -14.71 19.29
CA HIS A 74 -5.69 -15.70 20.20
C HIS A 74 -6.44 -16.76 19.41
N LYS A 75 -6.07 -18.04 19.60
CA LYS A 75 -6.79 -19.17 19.00
C LYS A 75 -8.08 -19.39 19.80
N LEU A 76 -9.24 -19.16 19.17
CA LEU A 76 -10.54 -19.28 19.83
C LEU A 76 -11.07 -20.72 19.89
N ALA A 77 -10.62 -21.59 18.97
CA ALA A 77 -10.86 -23.03 19.00
C ALA A 77 -9.85 -23.75 18.08
N SER A 78 -9.59 -25.04 18.34
CA SER A 78 -8.73 -25.90 17.52
C SER A 78 -9.49 -26.64 16.43
#